data_AF-A0A7Z0E8A4-F1
#
_entry.id   AF-A0A7Z0E8A4-F1
#
_cell.length_a   1.000
_cell.length_b   1.000
_cell.length_c   1.000
_cell.angle_alpha   90.00
_cell.angle_beta   90.00
_cell.angle_gamma   90.00
#
_symmetry.space_group_name_H-M   'P 1'
#
loop_
_entity.id
_entity.type
_entity.pdbx_description
1 polymer ?
#
loop_
_entity_poly.entity_id
_entity_poly.type
_entity_poly.pdbx_seq_one_letter_code
_entity_poly.pdbx_strand_id
1 'polypeptide(L)'
;MTTDTRATEPAEKQPPSSRARLPHEGSPRRQPPWFAPLLRRLHFYAGIFVGPFILIAAATGALYAFSPQIEAALYGDVLEVDGGTDPLPLADQVEAAQLSMGEGAAIAAVRPAAEPGETTRVMFNDEDLAASQHMGVFVDPDTAEVLGQEAVYGSSGSLPFRFDVAQAHRHLFLGDWGRLYSELAASWLAVVVLAGLGLWVSRWVTARRRRSSTTPVKGLLVPDHSRKGYARTRSWHASVGIWLSVGALFLAATGITWSTYGGANVSDARAALSWETPSVQTELEGSSTGDAHAGHDHGSSGSSDAPATGAIDPSLFDEVLTAGRAAGFDSTQLEIITPAEEGQAWSMRDVSLALPAPEVHSVSVNPENLQAHDVLYFDDFPFVAKLAQWGIWLHMGTLFGLANQVLLLGISLGIIAMVIFGYVMWWQRRPRHSGKTLGPAPARGAFRRAPWWGKLLTVGVLGGIGWFLPVLGVSLVVFLVIDLLLGLRARRGASVSRVPGPS
;
A
#
# COMPACT_ATOMS: atom_id res chain seq x y z
N MET A 1 80.58 -76.00 -26.69
CA MET A 1 80.52 -74.64 -27.28
C MET A 1 79.85 -74.77 -28.63
N THR A 2 78.53 -74.61 -28.67
CA THR A 2 77.70 -74.44 -29.87
C THR A 2 76.26 -74.26 -29.39
N THR A 3 75.65 -73.18 -29.87
CA THR A 3 74.29 -72.73 -29.65
C THR A 3 73.28 -73.68 -30.29
N ASP A 4 72.19 -73.99 -29.61
CA ASP A 4 70.91 -74.26 -30.31
C ASP A 4 69.71 -73.81 -29.48
N THR A 5 68.81 -73.11 -30.14
CA THR A 5 67.75 -72.27 -29.56
C THR A 5 66.44 -73.03 -29.69
N ARG A 6 65.88 -73.52 -28.58
CA ARG A 6 64.58 -74.20 -28.59
C ARG A 6 63.45 -73.17 -28.55
N ALA A 7 62.73 -73.07 -29.65
CA ALA A 7 61.53 -72.26 -29.81
C ALA A 7 60.45 -72.63 -28.77
N THR A 8 59.86 -71.62 -28.15
CA THR A 8 58.70 -71.75 -27.24
C THR A 8 57.47 -71.23 -27.98
N GLU A 9 56.44 -72.09 -28.08
CA GLU A 9 55.13 -71.81 -28.70
C GLU A 9 54.34 -70.71 -27.96
N PRO A 10 53.41 -70.03 -28.66
CA PRO A 10 52.71 -68.86 -28.12
C PRO A 10 51.62 -69.25 -27.12
N ALA A 11 51.59 -68.52 -26.00
CA ALA A 11 50.57 -68.64 -24.97
C ALA A 11 49.17 -68.26 -25.49
N GLU A 12 48.25 -69.21 -25.35
CA GLU A 12 46.83 -69.09 -25.63
C GLU A 12 46.17 -68.03 -24.71
N LYS A 13 45.64 -66.96 -25.32
CA LYS A 13 44.90 -65.90 -24.61
C LYS A 13 43.54 -66.43 -24.15
N GLN A 14 43.40 -66.67 -22.85
CA GLN A 14 42.09 -66.78 -22.22
C GLN A 14 41.32 -65.45 -22.38
N PRO A 15 40.05 -65.46 -22.82
CA PRO A 15 39.25 -64.24 -22.90
C PRO A 15 38.91 -63.73 -21.50
N PRO A 16 38.88 -62.39 -21.28
CA PRO A 16 38.51 -61.85 -19.98
C PRO A 16 37.06 -62.22 -19.66
N SER A 17 36.87 -62.83 -18.49
CA SER A 17 35.55 -63.08 -17.92
C SER A 17 34.73 -61.78 -17.92
N SER A 18 33.62 -61.80 -18.67
CA SER A 18 32.61 -60.76 -18.66
C SER A 18 31.99 -60.69 -17.26
N ARG A 19 32.53 -59.83 -16.38
CA ARG A 19 31.78 -59.32 -15.24
C ARG A 19 30.54 -58.64 -15.79
N ALA A 20 29.40 -59.34 -15.70
CA ALA A 20 28.09 -58.80 -15.98
C ALA A 20 27.96 -57.49 -15.21
N ARG A 21 27.95 -56.37 -15.95
CA ARG A 21 27.69 -55.05 -15.40
C ARG A 21 26.23 -55.08 -14.96
N LEU A 22 26.00 -55.26 -13.66
CA LEU A 22 24.67 -55.13 -13.06
C LEU A 22 24.06 -53.82 -13.59
N PRO A 23 22.79 -53.82 -14.05
CA PRO A 23 22.15 -52.58 -14.48
C PRO A 23 22.20 -51.63 -13.28
N HIS A 24 22.91 -50.51 -13.43
CA HIS A 24 22.85 -49.42 -12.47
C HIS A 24 21.37 -49.11 -12.25
N GLU A 25 20.86 -49.38 -11.05
CA GLU A 25 19.56 -48.90 -10.61
C GLU A 25 19.48 -47.42 -10.97
N GLY A 26 18.52 -47.09 -11.83
CA GLY A 26 18.39 -45.74 -12.36
C GLY A 26 18.25 -44.77 -11.20
N SER A 27 19.26 -43.90 -11.03
CA SER A 27 19.18 -42.74 -10.14
C SER A 27 17.78 -42.14 -10.23
N PRO A 28 17.05 -41.92 -9.12
CA PRO A 28 15.67 -41.47 -9.15
C PRO A 28 15.58 -40.25 -10.06
N ARG A 29 14.81 -40.37 -11.16
CA ARG A 29 14.65 -39.32 -12.16
C ARG A 29 14.14 -38.07 -11.45
N ARG A 30 15.05 -37.15 -11.11
CA ARG A 30 14.70 -35.89 -10.46
C ARG A 30 13.65 -35.21 -11.31
N GLN A 31 12.46 -35.01 -10.74
CA GLN A 31 11.37 -34.38 -11.46
C GLN A 31 11.84 -33.02 -12.01
N PRO A 32 11.50 -32.70 -13.26
CA PRO A 32 11.93 -31.45 -13.87
C PRO A 32 11.37 -30.26 -13.06
N PRO A 33 12.16 -29.17 -12.90
CA PRO A 33 11.73 -28.03 -12.10
C PRO A 33 10.46 -27.40 -12.69
N TRP A 34 9.41 -27.32 -11.87
CA TRP A 34 8.10 -26.78 -12.26
C TRP A 34 7.85 -25.38 -11.69
N PHE A 35 8.33 -25.12 -10.46
CA PHE A 35 8.02 -23.90 -9.71
C PHE A 35 8.67 -22.63 -10.29
N ALA A 36 9.99 -22.62 -10.51
CA ALA A 36 10.67 -21.43 -11.04
C ALA A 36 10.19 -21.01 -12.46
N PRO A 37 9.90 -21.94 -13.40
CA PRO A 37 9.22 -21.60 -14.65
C PRO A 37 7.81 -21.03 -14.47
N LEU A 38 7.05 -21.51 -13.49
CA LEU A 38 5.73 -20.97 -13.15
C LEU A 38 5.83 -19.54 -12.62
N LEU A 39 6.73 -19.28 -11.65
CA LEU A 39 6.96 -17.93 -11.13
C LEU A 39 7.41 -16.96 -12.22
N ARG A 40 8.30 -17.40 -13.13
CA ARG A 40 8.76 -16.56 -14.25
C ARG A 40 7.62 -16.15 -15.14
N ARG A 41 6.67 -17.06 -15.33
CA ARG A 41 5.49 -16.82 -16.14
C ARG A 41 4.54 -15.85 -15.46
N LEU A 42 4.24 -16.09 -14.18
CA LEU A 42 3.42 -15.20 -13.36
C LEU A 42 4.00 -13.78 -13.35
N HIS A 43 5.27 -13.63 -12.98
CA HIS A 43 5.96 -12.35 -12.92
C HIS A 43 6.01 -11.63 -14.27
N PHE A 44 6.25 -12.37 -15.37
CA PHE A 44 6.24 -11.78 -16.72
C PHE A 44 4.87 -11.25 -17.13
N TYR A 45 3.81 -12.05 -16.97
CA TYR A 45 2.49 -11.64 -17.41
C TYR A 45 1.89 -10.55 -16.51
N ALA A 46 2.05 -10.68 -15.20
CA ALA A 46 1.64 -9.64 -14.26
C ALA A 46 2.43 -8.34 -14.51
N GLY A 47 3.73 -8.42 -14.78
CA GLY A 47 4.55 -7.25 -15.13
C GLY A 47 4.12 -6.55 -16.43
N ILE A 48 3.51 -7.26 -17.39
CA ILE A 48 2.96 -6.64 -18.61
C ILE A 48 1.54 -6.12 -18.37
N PHE A 49 0.64 -6.93 -17.85
CA PHE A 49 -0.78 -6.55 -17.76
C PHE A 49 -1.08 -5.61 -16.60
N VAL A 50 -0.42 -5.81 -15.45
CA VAL A 50 -0.64 -5.02 -14.23
C VAL A 50 0.41 -3.90 -14.10
N GLY A 51 1.54 -4.00 -14.81
CA GLY A 51 2.60 -2.99 -14.81
C GLY A 51 2.11 -1.54 -15.02
N PRO A 52 1.21 -1.24 -15.98
CA PRO A 52 0.69 0.11 -16.18
C PRO A 52 -0.08 0.65 -14.97
N PHE A 53 -0.85 -0.21 -14.30
CA PHE A 53 -1.61 0.13 -13.10
C PHE A 53 -0.66 0.47 -11.95
N ILE A 54 0.36 -0.38 -11.73
CA ILE A 54 1.40 -0.13 -10.73
C ILE A 54 2.17 1.16 -11.03
N LEU A 55 2.44 1.45 -12.31
CA LEU A 55 3.13 2.68 -12.72
C LEU A 55 2.32 3.93 -12.38
N ILE A 56 1.03 3.95 -12.70
CA ILE A 56 0.14 5.09 -12.40
C ILE A 56 -0.01 5.24 -10.88
N ALA A 57 -0.21 4.14 -10.14
CA ALA A 57 -0.27 4.17 -8.69
C ALA A 57 1.02 4.72 -8.06
N ALA A 58 2.20 4.29 -8.54
CA ALA A 58 3.47 4.81 -8.05
C ALA A 58 3.69 6.29 -8.39
N ALA A 59 3.25 6.75 -9.57
CA ALA A 59 3.39 8.16 -9.97
C ALA A 59 2.47 9.08 -9.15
N THR A 60 1.20 8.70 -9.00
CA THR A 60 0.24 9.44 -8.17
C THR A 60 0.60 9.41 -6.68
N GLY A 61 1.10 8.28 -6.17
CA GLY A 61 1.55 8.17 -4.78
C GLY A 61 2.81 9.01 -4.50
N ALA A 62 3.72 9.12 -5.45
CA ALA A 62 4.87 10.03 -5.35
C ALA A 62 4.43 11.50 -5.27
N LEU A 63 3.42 11.89 -6.06
CA LEU A 63 2.85 13.24 -6.00
C LEU A 63 2.14 13.48 -4.66
N TYR A 64 1.38 12.50 -4.17
CA TYR A 64 0.69 12.58 -2.89
C TYR A 64 1.64 12.77 -1.70
N ALA A 65 2.77 12.06 -1.70
CA ALA A 65 3.75 12.17 -0.62
C ALA A 65 4.30 13.61 -0.44
N PHE A 66 4.35 14.41 -1.51
CA PHE A 66 4.85 15.80 -1.50
C PHE A 66 3.73 16.84 -1.54
N SER A 67 2.46 16.41 -1.52
CA SER A 67 1.35 17.36 -1.54
C SER A 67 1.36 18.32 -0.35
N PRO A 68 1.81 17.99 0.88
CA PRO A 68 1.84 18.99 1.96
C PRO A 68 2.71 20.21 1.64
N GLN A 69 3.87 20.02 1.02
CA GLN A 69 4.74 21.13 0.62
C GLN A 69 4.17 21.94 -0.54
N ILE A 70 3.44 21.27 -1.44
CA ILE A 70 2.77 21.95 -2.54
C ILE A 70 1.60 22.77 -2.00
N GLU A 71 0.84 22.24 -1.05
CA GLU A 71 -0.26 22.97 -0.39
C GLU A 71 0.24 24.17 0.40
N ALA A 72 1.28 24.02 1.22
CA ALA A 72 1.87 25.15 1.94
C ALA A 72 2.27 26.29 0.99
N ALA A 73 2.77 25.96 -0.22
CA ALA A 73 3.12 26.96 -1.22
C ALA A 73 1.91 27.53 -1.99
N LEU A 74 0.84 26.75 -2.16
CA LEU A 74 -0.36 27.16 -2.91
C LEU A 74 -1.36 27.95 -2.07
N TYR A 75 -1.46 27.63 -0.79
CA TYR A 75 -2.45 28.16 0.16
C TYR A 75 -1.80 28.87 1.35
N GLY A 76 -0.54 29.31 1.20
CA GLY A 76 0.19 30.00 2.27
C GLY A 76 -0.49 31.28 2.74
N ASP A 77 -1.29 31.91 1.88
CA ASP A 77 -2.10 33.10 2.17
C ASP A 77 -3.23 32.85 3.18
N VAL A 78 -3.70 31.61 3.33
CA VAL A 78 -4.73 31.22 4.31
C VAL A 78 -4.19 30.34 5.43
N LEU A 79 -3.01 29.73 5.24
CA LEU A 79 -2.39 28.84 6.23
C LEU A 79 -1.43 29.57 7.18
N GLU A 80 -0.83 30.66 6.74
CA GLU A 80 0.23 31.37 7.47
C GLU A 80 -0.14 32.84 7.69
N VAL A 81 0.25 33.37 8.85
CA VAL A 81 0.11 34.79 9.23
C VAL A 81 1.41 35.34 9.80
N ASP A 82 1.51 36.66 9.87
CA ASP A 82 2.58 37.34 10.59
C ASP A 82 2.39 37.10 12.11
N GLY A 83 2.98 36.01 12.63
CA GLY A 83 2.68 35.51 13.97
C GLY A 83 2.93 36.50 15.11
N GLY A 84 1.97 36.56 16.03
CA GLY A 84 2.04 37.21 17.34
C GLY A 84 2.30 36.22 18.48
N THR A 85 2.39 36.75 19.71
CA THR A 85 2.62 35.96 20.93
C THR A 85 1.41 35.89 21.85
N ASP A 86 0.35 36.65 21.56
CA ASP A 86 -0.84 36.78 22.40
C ASP A 86 -2.09 36.59 21.52
N PRO A 87 -2.41 35.33 21.15
CA PRO A 87 -3.61 35.06 20.37
C PRO A 87 -4.87 35.46 21.16
N LEU A 88 -5.89 35.92 20.44
CA LEU A 88 -7.21 36.18 21.00
C LEU A 88 -7.83 34.89 21.55
N PRO A 89 -8.78 34.98 22.51
CA PRO A 89 -9.61 33.85 22.93
C PRO A 89 -10.16 33.07 21.73
N LEU A 90 -10.27 31.75 21.86
CA LEU A 90 -10.74 30.90 20.76
C LEU A 90 -12.19 31.25 20.39
N ALA A 91 -12.99 31.69 21.36
CA ALA A 91 -14.34 32.19 21.14
C ALA A 91 -14.38 33.35 20.13
N ASP A 92 -13.48 34.33 20.23
CA ASP A 92 -13.45 35.50 19.33
C ASP A 92 -13.12 35.08 17.89
N GLN A 93 -12.21 34.11 17.74
CA GLN A 93 -11.83 33.55 16.44
C GLN A 93 -12.97 32.74 15.82
N VAL A 94 -13.68 31.96 16.64
CA VAL A 94 -14.84 31.16 16.21
C VAL A 94 -16.02 32.06 15.84
N GLU A 95 -16.27 33.12 16.60
CA GLU A 95 -17.32 34.10 16.29
C GLU A 95 -17.05 34.80 14.95
N ALA A 96 -15.81 35.23 14.70
CA ALA A 96 -15.42 35.81 13.41
C ALA A 96 -15.66 34.85 12.24
N ALA A 97 -15.34 33.56 12.42
CA ALA A 97 -15.61 32.54 11.41
C ALA A 97 -17.11 32.33 11.16
N GLN A 98 -17.92 32.23 12.23
CA GLN A 98 -19.38 32.09 12.13
C GLN A 98 -20.01 33.27 11.38
N LEU A 99 -19.58 34.50 11.69
CA LEU A 99 -20.06 35.71 11.01
C LEU A 99 -19.76 35.70 9.51
N SER A 100 -18.65 35.08 9.09
CA SER A 100 -18.26 34.99 7.67
C SER A 100 -19.11 33.99 6.86
N MET A 101 -19.63 32.94 7.51
CA MET A 101 -20.47 31.91 6.88
C MET A 101 -21.95 32.31 6.82
N GLY A 102 -22.39 33.21 7.72
CA GLY A 102 -23.78 33.64 7.85
C GLY A 102 -24.56 32.86 8.90
N GLU A 103 -25.79 33.32 9.19
CA GLU A 103 -26.64 32.71 10.21
C GLU A 103 -27.02 31.27 9.84
N GLY A 104 -26.85 30.34 10.79
CA GLY A 104 -27.26 28.94 10.66
C GLY A 104 -26.18 27.95 10.22
N ALA A 105 -24.95 28.42 9.96
CA ALA A 105 -23.83 27.53 9.67
C ALA A 105 -23.43 26.71 10.91
N ALA A 106 -23.54 25.39 10.82
CA ALA A 106 -23.22 24.48 11.92
C ALA A 106 -21.72 24.18 11.94
N ILE A 107 -21.04 24.51 13.05
CA ILE A 107 -19.65 24.13 13.25
C ILE A 107 -19.59 22.62 13.50
N ALA A 108 -18.70 21.93 12.80
CA ALA A 108 -18.39 20.53 13.00
C ALA A 108 -17.18 20.34 13.92
N ALA A 109 -16.16 21.18 13.75
CA ALA A 109 -14.95 21.13 14.54
C ALA A 109 -14.14 22.44 14.47
N VAL A 110 -13.21 22.62 15.41
CA VAL A 110 -12.23 23.71 15.43
C VAL A 110 -10.83 23.16 15.67
N ARG A 111 -9.86 23.61 14.88
CA ARG A 111 -8.42 23.38 15.09
C ARG A 111 -7.77 24.73 15.36
N PRO A 112 -7.44 25.04 16.62
CA PRO A 112 -6.66 26.23 16.95
C PRO A 112 -5.30 26.22 16.23
N ALA A 113 -4.73 27.40 15.99
CA ALA A 113 -3.34 27.52 15.55
C ALA A 113 -2.42 26.79 16.54
N ALA A 114 -1.62 25.85 16.03
CA ALA A 114 -0.81 24.99 16.89
C ALA A 114 0.55 25.62 17.22
N GLU A 115 1.08 26.45 16.32
CA GLU A 115 2.31 27.20 16.48
C GLU A 115 2.11 28.68 16.08
N PRO A 116 2.93 29.62 16.61
CA PRO A 116 2.89 31.01 16.16
C PRO A 116 3.13 31.12 14.65
N GLY A 117 2.29 31.91 13.97
CA GLY A 117 2.33 32.09 12.51
C GLY A 117 1.45 31.12 11.72
N GLU A 118 0.75 30.20 12.38
CA GLU A 118 -0.31 29.39 11.76
C GLU A 118 -1.69 30.00 12.00
N THR A 119 -2.68 29.60 11.20
CA THR A 119 -4.06 30.07 11.33
C THR A 119 -4.94 29.08 12.09
N THR A 120 -5.94 29.61 12.79
CA THR A 120 -7.01 28.80 13.35
C THR A 120 -7.97 28.41 12.24
N ARG A 121 -8.42 27.15 12.28
CA ARG A 121 -9.34 26.59 11.29
C ARG A 121 -10.65 26.19 11.95
N VAL A 122 -11.72 26.86 11.55
CA VAL A 122 -13.09 26.54 11.97
C VAL A 122 -13.78 25.80 10.84
N MET A 123 -14.21 24.57 11.09
CA MET A 123 -14.79 23.68 10.08
C MET A 123 -16.30 23.63 10.24
N PHE A 124 -17.01 23.95 9.16
CA PHE A 124 -18.47 23.95 9.09
C PHE A 124 -18.97 22.77 8.27
N ASN A 125 -20.09 22.20 8.72
CA ASN A 125 -20.87 21.28 7.89
C ASN A 125 -21.46 22.06 6.71
N ASP A 126 -21.26 21.55 5.50
CA ASP A 126 -21.74 22.16 4.27
C ASP A 126 -22.44 21.08 3.43
N GLU A 127 -23.73 21.29 3.13
CA GLU A 127 -24.55 20.34 2.37
C GLU A 127 -24.10 20.17 0.91
N ASP A 128 -23.37 21.16 0.36
CA ASP A 128 -22.84 21.11 -1.00
C ASP A 128 -21.52 20.32 -1.09
N LEU A 129 -20.87 20.03 0.04
CA LEU A 129 -19.66 19.22 0.10
C LEU A 129 -19.99 17.73 0.32
N ALA A 130 -19.08 16.85 -0.12
CA ALA A 130 -19.30 15.41 0.04
C ALA A 130 -19.12 14.98 1.51
N ALA A 131 -19.58 13.77 1.83
CA ALA A 131 -19.38 13.17 3.15
C ALA A 131 -17.90 13.23 3.60
N SER A 132 -17.66 13.54 4.88
CA SER A 132 -16.33 13.75 5.47
C SER A 132 -15.53 14.94 4.91
N GLN A 133 -16.21 15.90 4.30
CA GLN A 133 -15.66 17.21 3.90
C GLN A 133 -16.34 18.30 4.71
N HIS A 134 -15.57 19.34 5.02
CA HIS A 134 -16.06 20.52 5.73
C HIS A 134 -15.60 21.77 5.02
N MET A 135 -16.40 22.84 5.12
CA MET A 135 -15.92 24.16 4.74
C MET A 135 -15.04 24.69 5.86
N GLY A 136 -13.74 24.81 5.61
CA GLY A 136 -12.78 25.36 6.57
C GLY A 136 -12.64 26.86 6.39
N VAL A 137 -12.98 27.63 7.42
CA VAL A 137 -12.69 29.06 7.52
C VAL A 137 -11.38 29.24 8.27
N PHE A 138 -10.46 29.97 7.65
CA PHE A 138 -9.11 30.23 8.17
C PHE A 138 -9.06 31.62 8.79
N VAL A 139 -8.71 31.68 10.06
CA VAL A 139 -8.77 32.88 10.90
C VAL A 139 -7.37 33.17 11.45
N ASP A 140 -6.95 34.41 11.34
CA ASP A 140 -5.78 34.93 12.04
C ASP A 140 -6.04 34.91 13.56
N PRO A 141 -5.27 34.12 14.34
CA PRO A 141 -5.50 33.99 15.77
C PRO A 141 -5.23 35.28 16.57
N ASP A 142 -4.42 36.21 16.05
CA ASP A 142 -4.04 37.45 16.75
C ASP A 142 -5.00 38.61 16.45
N THR A 143 -5.67 38.59 15.29
CA THR A 143 -6.55 39.71 14.83
C THR A 143 -8.02 39.33 14.67
N ALA A 144 -8.34 38.03 14.67
CA ALA A 144 -9.63 37.47 14.26
C ALA A 144 -10.04 37.83 12.82
N GLU A 145 -9.08 38.21 11.96
CA GLU A 145 -9.32 38.43 10.53
C GLU A 145 -9.56 37.09 9.81
N VAL A 146 -10.62 37.02 9.01
CA VAL A 146 -10.90 35.86 8.15
C VAL A 146 -10.12 35.98 6.86
N LEU A 147 -9.15 35.08 6.66
CA LEU A 147 -8.22 35.12 5.54
C LEU A 147 -8.77 34.42 4.30
N GLY A 148 -9.62 33.41 4.50
CA GLY A 148 -10.21 32.67 3.39
C GLY A 148 -11.04 31.47 3.84
N GLN A 149 -11.65 30.83 2.85
CA GLN A 149 -12.47 29.63 3.00
C GLN A 149 -12.00 28.59 1.99
N GLU A 150 -11.67 27.39 2.47
CA GLU A 150 -11.27 26.27 1.62
C GLU A 150 -11.98 25.00 2.08
N ALA A 151 -12.30 24.11 1.14
CA ALA A 151 -12.79 22.79 1.49
C ALA A 151 -11.65 21.98 2.17
N VAL A 152 -11.99 21.34 3.29
CA VAL A 152 -11.05 20.58 4.13
C VAL A 152 -11.52 19.14 4.25
N TYR A 153 -10.58 18.20 4.21
CA TYR A 153 -10.87 16.78 4.09
C TYR A 153 -10.09 15.95 5.12
N GLY A 154 -10.80 15.11 5.87
CA GLY A 154 -10.25 14.13 6.83
C GLY A 154 -9.42 14.71 7.99
N SER A 155 -8.93 13.85 8.89
CA SER A 155 -8.15 14.30 10.06
C SER A 155 -6.81 14.96 9.72
N SER A 156 -6.24 14.69 8.55
CA SER A 156 -5.02 15.40 8.13
C SER A 156 -5.28 16.85 7.74
N GLY A 157 -6.56 17.25 7.64
CA GLY A 157 -6.94 18.60 7.24
C GLY A 157 -6.37 18.97 5.88
N SER A 158 -6.40 18.02 4.92
CA SER A 158 -5.90 18.30 3.56
C SER A 158 -6.75 19.38 2.91
N LEU A 159 -6.14 20.19 2.04
CA LEU A 159 -6.82 21.19 1.22
C LEU A 159 -7.18 20.59 -0.15
N PRO A 160 -7.83 21.34 -1.06
CA PRO A 160 -8.34 20.78 -2.32
C PRO A 160 -7.26 20.10 -3.17
N PHE A 161 -6.05 20.67 -3.27
CA PHE A 161 -4.98 20.07 -4.06
C PHE A 161 -4.58 18.66 -3.58
N ARG A 162 -4.31 18.48 -2.28
CA ARG A 162 -3.95 17.16 -1.75
C ARG A 162 -5.12 16.21 -1.79
N PHE A 163 -6.35 16.70 -1.59
CA PHE A 163 -7.54 15.89 -1.76
C PHE A 163 -7.65 15.34 -3.18
N ASP A 164 -7.50 16.19 -4.20
CA ASP A 164 -7.55 15.78 -5.61
C ASP A 164 -6.46 14.76 -5.93
N VAL A 165 -5.24 14.97 -5.45
CA VAL A 165 -4.15 14.01 -5.62
C VAL A 165 -4.44 12.69 -4.89
N ALA A 166 -5.06 12.73 -3.70
CA ALA A 166 -5.51 11.54 -2.98
C ALA A 166 -6.57 10.78 -3.77
N GLN A 167 -7.58 11.46 -4.32
CA GLN A 167 -8.63 10.84 -5.14
C GLN A 167 -8.04 10.26 -6.43
N ALA A 168 -7.09 10.96 -7.05
CA ALA A 168 -6.34 10.44 -8.19
C ALA A 168 -5.61 9.13 -7.84
N HIS A 169 -4.90 9.09 -6.71
CA HIS A 169 -4.20 7.88 -6.26
C HIS A 169 -5.15 6.74 -5.89
N ARG A 170 -6.24 7.06 -5.19
CA ARG A 170 -7.23 6.09 -4.67
C ARG A 170 -8.09 5.50 -5.79
N HIS A 171 -8.52 6.31 -6.75
CA HIS A 171 -9.49 5.87 -7.76
C HIS A 171 -9.42 6.61 -9.11
N LEU A 172 -8.43 7.47 -9.36
CA LEU A 172 -8.25 8.16 -10.66
C LEU A 172 -9.47 8.95 -11.15
N PHE A 173 -10.33 9.42 -10.24
CA PHE A 173 -11.63 10.04 -10.59
C PHE A 173 -12.59 9.10 -11.37
N LEU A 174 -12.39 7.78 -11.29
CA LEU A 174 -13.23 6.77 -11.94
C LEU A 174 -14.29 6.14 -11.00
N GLY A 175 -14.57 6.76 -9.85
CA GLY A 175 -15.47 6.23 -8.82
C GLY A 175 -15.12 4.80 -8.40
N ASP A 176 -16.13 3.94 -8.28
CA ASP A 176 -15.96 2.54 -7.83
C ASP A 176 -15.04 1.71 -8.74
N TRP A 177 -15.06 1.95 -10.05
CA TRP A 177 -14.12 1.30 -10.97
C TRP A 177 -12.67 1.66 -10.66
N GLY A 178 -12.45 2.88 -10.22
CA GLY A 178 -11.16 3.34 -9.73
C GLY A 178 -10.71 2.67 -8.43
N ARG A 179 -11.64 2.40 -7.52
CA ARG A 179 -11.34 1.65 -6.28
C ARG A 179 -10.94 0.20 -6.58
N LEU A 180 -11.58 -0.42 -7.57
CA LEU A 180 -11.16 -1.73 -8.08
C LEU A 180 -9.76 -1.66 -8.73
N TYR A 181 -9.47 -0.57 -9.44
CA TYR A 181 -8.15 -0.32 -10.05
C TYR A 181 -7.04 -0.28 -8.98
N SER A 182 -7.22 0.46 -7.89
CA SER A 182 -6.19 0.61 -6.86
C SER A 182 -6.00 -0.67 -6.06
N GLU A 183 -7.09 -1.39 -5.76
CA GLU A 183 -7.02 -2.73 -5.16
C GLU A 183 -6.27 -3.72 -6.05
N LEU A 184 -6.55 -3.70 -7.37
CA LEU A 184 -5.83 -4.52 -8.35
C LEU A 184 -4.33 -4.18 -8.34
N ALA A 185 -3.96 -2.90 -8.37
CA ALA A 185 -2.57 -2.47 -8.35
C ALA A 185 -1.85 -2.91 -7.05
N ALA A 186 -2.45 -2.65 -5.89
CA ALA A 186 -1.88 -2.98 -4.58
C ALA A 186 -1.71 -4.49 -4.37
N SER A 187 -2.76 -5.27 -4.66
CA SER A 187 -2.74 -6.73 -4.51
C SER A 187 -1.74 -7.41 -5.45
N TRP A 188 -1.68 -6.99 -6.72
CA TRP A 188 -0.72 -7.55 -7.68
C TRP A 188 0.71 -7.10 -7.47
N LEU A 189 0.95 -5.92 -6.88
CA LEU A 189 2.30 -5.48 -6.52
C LEU A 189 2.98 -6.51 -5.60
N ALA A 190 2.28 -6.95 -4.55
CA ALA A 190 2.79 -8.00 -3.66
C ALA A 190 3.08 -9.29 -4.43
N VAL A 191 2.15 -9.75 -5.28
CA VAL A 191 2.32 -10.98 -6.08
C VAL A 191 3.54 -10.90 -7.02
N VAL A 192 3.72 -9.78 -7.72
CA VAL A 192 4.85 -9.56 -8.64
C VAL A 192 6.17 -9.54 -7.86
N VAL A 193 6.22 -8.83 -6.74
CA VAL A 193 7.43 -8.75 -5.89
C VAL A 193 7.78 -10.11 -5.32
N LEU A 194 6.82 -10.85 -4.73
CA LEU A 194 7.04 -12.20 -4.20
C LEU A 194 7.48 -13.18 -5.29
N ALA A 195 6.88 -13.12 -6.47
CA ALA A 195 7.32 -13.94 -7.60
C ALA A 195 8.75 -13.58 -8.05
N GLY A 196 9.11 -12.29 -8.03
CA GLY A 196 10.46 -11.80 -8.30
C GLY A 196 11.49 -12.29 -7.27
N LEU A 197 11.16 -12.20 -5.99
CA LEU A 197 11.97 -12.74 -4.88
C LEU A 197 12.16 -14.26 -5.03
N GLY A 198 11.09 -15.01 -5.34
CA GLY A 198 11.21 -16.45 -5.58
C GLY A 198 12.13 -16.80 -6.76
N LEU A 199 12.13 -16.00 -7.83
CA LEU A 199 13.07 -16.14 -8.95
C LEU A 199 14.51 -15.81 -8.54
N TRP A 200 14.70 -14.77 -7.72
CA TRP A 200 16.00 -14.39 -7.15
C TRP A 200 16.56 -15.52 -6.27
N VAL A 201 15.75 -16.06 -5.35
CA VAL A 201 16.11 -17.20 -4.49
C VAL A 201 16.47 -18.42 -5.34
N SER A 202 15.66 -18.75 -6.36
CA SER A 202 15.96 -19.86 -7.27
C SER A 202 17.32 -19.71 -7.96
N ARG A 203 17.64 -18.48 -8.40
CA ARG A 203 18.93 -18.14 -9.00
C ARG A 203 20.08 -18.24 -7.99
N TRP A 204 19.89 -17.74 -6.78
CA TRP A 204 20.86 -17.79 -5.69
C TRP A 204 21.17 -19.23 -5.25
N VAL A 205 20.15 -20.06 -5.03
CA VAL A 205 20.31 -21.48 -4.70
C VAL A 205 21.07 -22.21 -5.81
N THR A 206 20.73 -21.95 -7.07
CA THR A 206 21.40 -22.57 -8.22
C THR A 206 22.86 -22.14 -8.31
N ALA A 207 23.17 -20.86 -8.05
CA ALA A 207 24.54 -20.35 -8.05
C ALA A 207 25.38 -20.99 -6.93
N ARG A 208 24.84 -21.07 -5.70
CA ARG A 208 25.51 -21.73 -4.57
C ARG A 208 25.80 -23.20 -4.83
N ARG A 209 24.82 -23.95 -5.37
CA ARG A 209 24.95 -25.39 -5.66
C ARG A 209 25.98 -25.70 -6.74
N ARG A 210 26.25 -24.75 -7.65
CA ARG A 210 27.16 -24.98 -8.79
C ARG A 210 28.63 -24.75 -8.47
N ARG A 211 29.02 -24.29 -7.27
CA ARG A 211 30.42 -24.02 -6.83
C ARG A 211 31.31 -23.38 -7.92
N SER A 212 30.74 -22.60 -8.83
CA SER A 212 31.46 -22.02 -9.95
C SER A 212 31.88 -20.61 -9.57
N SER A 213 33.19 -20.32 -9.59
CA SER A 213 33.79 -19.05 -9.15
C SER A 213 33.37 -17.83 -9.98
N THR A 214 32.61 -18.03 -11.07
CA THR A 214 32.29 -16.98 -12.06
C THR A 214 30.96 -16.27 -11.82
N THR A 215 30.12 -16.69 -10.86
CA THR A 215 28.94 -15.91 -10.45
C THR A 215 29.01 -15.57 -8.96
N PRO A 216 29.83 -14.57 -8.56
CA PRO A 216 29.83 -14.11 -7.18
C PRO A 216 28.43 -13.64 -6.80
N VAL A 217 27.96 -14.04 -5.61
CA VAL A 217 26.66 -13.65 -5.04
C VAL A 217 26.46 -12.12 -5.06
N LYS A 218 27.57 -11.36 -5.01
CA LYS A 218 27.60 -9.90 -5.19
C LYS A 218 26.89 -9.42 -6.47
N GLY A 219 27.00 -10.15 -7.58
CA GLY A 219 26.33 -9.83 -8.85
C GLY A 219 24.82 -10.14 -8.88
N LEU A 220 24.22 -10.52 -7.74
CA LEU A 220 22.78 -10.64 -7.52
C LEU A 220 22.21 -9.49 -6.67
N LEU A 221 23.07 -8.72 -5.99
CA LEU A 221 22.69 -7.62 -5.11
C LEU A 221 23.10 -6.26 -5.69
N VAL A 222 24.17 -6.22 -6.48
CA VAL A 222 24.68 -4.99 -7.11
C VAL A 222 24.54 -5.10 -8.63
N PRO A 223 24.09 -4.04 -9.33
CA PRO A 223 24.01 -4.03 -10.78
C PRO A 223 25.38 -4.25 -11.43
N ASP A 224 25.43 -5.11 -12.45
CA ASP A 224 26.65 -5.35 -13.23
C ASP A 224 26.71 -4.38 -14.43
N HIS A 225 27.56 -3.35 -14.30
CA HIS A 225 27.74 -2.29 -15.31
C HIS A 225 28.53 -2.75 -16.55
N SER A 226 29.25 -3.88 -16.47
CA SER A 226 30.08 -4.39 -17.58
C SER A 226 29.25 -4.98 -18.72
N ARG A 227 28.00 -5.37 -18.44
CA ARG A 227 27.11 -6.02 -19.39
C ARG A 227 26.47 -5.01 -20.34
N LYS A 228 26.03 -5.51 -21.51
CA LYS A 228 25.31 -4.70 -22.51
C LYS A 228 23.94 -5.30 -22.85
N GLY A 229 23.02 -4.46 -23.35
CA GLY A 229 21.67 -4.85 -23.78
C GLY A 229 20.86 -5.57 -22.70
N TYR A 230 20.19 -6.66 -23.08
CA TYR A 230 19.33 -7.45 -22.19
C TYR A 230 19.99 -7.89 -20.89
N ALA A 231 21.26 -8.27 -20.95
CA ALA A 231 21.98 -8.76 -19.78
C ALA A 231 22.22 -7.66 -18.73
N ARG A 232 22.39 -6.40 -19.15
CA ARG A 232 22.50 -5.22 -18.28
C ARG A 232 21.17 -4.88 -17.64
N THR A 233 20.12 -4.70 -18.45
CA THR A 233 18.77 -4.35 -17.94
C THR A 233 18.26 -5.40 -16.96
N ARG A 234 18.49 -6.69 -17.24
CA ARG A 234 18.15 -7.77 -16.30
C ARG A 234 18.94 -7.71 -14.99
N SER A 235 20.20 -7.27 -15.03
CA SER A 235 21.01 -7.11 -13.81
C SER A 235 20.45 -5.99 -12.95
N TRP A 236 20.17 -4.84 -13.55
CA TRP A 236 19.55 -3.69 -12.88
C TRP A 236 18.19 -4.04 -12.29
N HIS A 237 17.31 -4.65 -13.09
CA HIS A 237 16.00 -5.08 -12.63
C HIS A 237 16.08 -6.06 -11.43
N ALA A 238 17.00 -7.02 -11.46
CA ALA A 238 17.16 -7.96 -10.35
C ALA A 238 17.72 -7.30 -9.08
N SER A 239 18.70 -6.39 -9.22
CA SER A 239 19.35 -5.71 -8.10
C SER A 239 18.48 -4.63 -7.48
N VAL A 240 17.87 -3.76 -8.29
CA VAL A 240 16.95 -2.73 -7.80
C VAL A 240 15.71 -3.38 -7.17
N GLY A 241 15.17 -4.42 -7.81
CA GLY A 241 14.00 -5.13 -7.30
C GLY A 241 14.19 -5.80 -5.93
N ILE A 242 15.39 -6.29 -5.60
CA ILE A 242 15.63 -6.89 -4.27
C ILE A 242 15.66 -5.81 -3.17
N TRP A 243 16.28 -4.66 -3.42
CA TRP A 243 16.32 -3.54 -2.46
C TRP A 243 14.95 -2.89 -2.27
N LEU A 244 14.18 -2.76 -3.34
CA LEU A 244 12.82 -2.21 -3.28
C LEU A 244 11.81 -3.18 -2.67
N SER A 245 12.11 -4.47 -2.56
CA SER A 245 11.12 -5.48 -2.18
C SER A 245 10.46 -5.23 -0.84
N VAL A 246 11.23 -4.79 0.17
CA VAL A 246 10.70 -4.48 1.51
C VAL A 246 9.73 -3.31 1.43
N GLY A 247 10.15 -2.20 0.80
CA GLY A 247 9.31 -1.01 0.63
C GLY A 247 8.06 -1.28 -0.21
N ALA A 248 8.19 -2.02 -1.31
CA ALA A 248 7.05 -2.36 -2.18
C ALA A 248 6.06 -3.31 -1.50
N LEU A 249 6.53 -4.26 -0.68
CA LEU A 249 5.64 -5.13 0.10
C LEU A 249 4.95 -4.37 1.23
N PHE A 250 5.66 -3.44 1.88
CA PHE A 250 5.07 -2.54 2.87
C PHE A 250 3.94 -1.70 2.25
N LEU A 251 4.20 -1.04 1.12
CA LEU A 251 3.20 -0.24 0.41
C LEU A 251 2.02 -1.07 -0.10
N ALA A 252 2.27 -2.29 -0.58
CA ALA A 252 1.21 -3.20 -0.99
C ALA A 252 0.33 -3.61 0.21
N ALA A 253 0.93 -3.96 1.35
CA ALA A 253 0.21 -4.40 2.54
C ALA A 253 -0.67 -3.27 3.13
N THR A 254 -0.09 -2.08 3.27
CA THR A 254 -0.81 -0.89 3.77
C THR A 254 -1.83 -0.36 2.76
N GLY A 255 -1.54 -0.38 1.45
CA GLY A 255 -2.51 0.02 0.44
C GLY A 255 -3.76 -0.88 0.39
N ILE A 256 -3.62 -2.18 0.68
CA ILE A 256 -4.75 -3.12 0.72
C ILE A 256 -5.73 -2.77 1.86
N THR A 257 -5.27 -2.22 2.99
CA THR A 257 -6.16 -1.95 4.14
C THR A 257 -7.23 -0.90 3.84
N TRP A 258 -7.06 -0.09 2.79
CA TRP A 258 -8.04 0.92 2.34
C TRP A 258 -8.79 0.55 1.06
N SER A 259 -8.57 -0.67 0.56
CA SER A 259 -9.25 -1.19 -0.62
C SER A 259 -10.67 -1.63 -0.30
N THR A 260 -11.55 -1.68 -1.31
CA THR A 260 -12.98 -1.94 -1.10
C THR A 260 -13.24 -3.33 -0.54
N TYR A 261 -12.66 -4.38 -1.12
CA TYR A 261 -12.94 -5.75 -0.69
C TYR A 261 -11.83 -6.29 0.22
N GLY A 262 -10.57 -6.11 -0.19
CA GLY A 262 -9.43 -6.51 0.65
C GLY A 262 -9.37 -5.74 1.97
N GLY A 263 -9.68 -4.44 1.95
CA GLY A 263 -9.68 -3.58 3.14
C GLY A 263 -10.85 -3.89 4.06
N ALA A 264 -12.05 -4.17 3.52
CA ALA A 264 -13.18 -4.66 4.30
C ALA A 264 -12.82 -5.96 5.05
N ASN A 265 -12.26 -6.95 4.36
CA ASN A 265 -11.83 -8.20 4.99
C ASN A 265 -10.74 -8.00 6.07
N VAL A 266 -9.78 -7.08 5.84
CA VAL A 266 -8.79 -6.73 6.87
C VAL A 266 -9.47 -6.17 8.10
N SER A 267 -10.49 -5.37 7.90
CA SER A 267 -11.10 -4.63 8.99
C SER A 267 -12.12 -5.46 9.76
N ASP A 268 -12.90 -6.31 9.08
CA ASP A 268 -13.70 -7.36 9.72
C ASP A 268 -12.81 -8.26 10.60
N ALA A 269 -11.60 -8.59 10.12
CA ALA A 269 -10.63 -9.37 10.89
C ALA A 269 -10.10 -8.60 12.11
N ARG A 270 -9.90 -7.27 12.00
CA ARG A 270 -9.50 -6.43 13.13
C ARG A 270 -10.61 -6.31 14.17
N ALA A 271 -11.86 -6.09 13.74
CA ALA A 271 -13.02 -6.02 14.61
C ALA A 271 -13.24 -7.34 15.36
N ALA A 272 -13.19 -8.48 14.65
CA ALA A 272 -13.34 -9.81 15.24
C ALA A 272 -12.26 -10.16 16.29
N LEU A 273 -11.13 -9.44 16.28
CA LEU A 273 -10.00 -9.64 17.20
C LEU A 273 -9.84 -8.48 18.20
N SER A 274 -10.75 -7.50 18.19
CA SER A 274 -10.69 -6.27 19.00
C SER A 274 -9.37 -5.50 18.81
N TRP A 275 -8.94 -5.36 17.55
CA TRP A 275 -7.72 -4.65 17.13
C TRP A 275 -8.03 -3.30 16.48
N GLU A 276 -9.18 -2.74 16.79
CA GLU A 276 -9.61 -1.42 16.35
C GLU A 276 -8.91 -0.32 17.16
N THR A 277 -8.92 0.90 16.62
CA THR A 277 -8.45 2.07 17.35
C THR A 277 -9.55 2.48 18.32
N PRO A 278 -9.30 2.53 19.64
CA PRO A 278 -10.32 2.97 20.60
C PRO A 278 -10.67 4.45 20.39
N SER A 279 -11.87 4.83 20.84
CA SER A 279 -12.37 6.21 20.86
C SER A 279 -12.94 6.54 22.23
N VAL A 280 -12.95 7.83 22.59
CA VAL A 280 -13.61 8.30 23.82
C VAL A 280 -15.12 8.14 23.72
N GLN A 281 -15.77 7.88 24.86
CA GLN A 281 -17.23 7.89 24.97
C GLN A 281 -17.75 9.32 24.98
N THR A 282 -18.80 9.58 24.20
CA THR A 282 -19.47 10.89 24.13
C THR A 282 -20.91 10.87 24.64
N GLU A 283 -21.47 9.68 24.91
CA GLU A 283 -22.80 9.51 25.48
C GLU A 283 -22.79 9.87 26.98
N LEU A 284 -23.55 10.89 27.37
CA LEU A 284 -23.72 11.29 28.77
C LEU A 284 -24.87 10.52 29.43
N GLU A 285 -24.76 10.26 30.74
CA GLU A 285 -25.80 9.56 31.51
C GLU A 285 -27.15 10.29 31.40
N GLY A 286 -28.15 9.62 30.81
CA GLY A 286 -29.48 10.21 30.56
C GLY A 286 -29.79 10.51 29.09
N SER A 287 -28.79 10.42 28.20
CA SER A 287 -29.01 10.41 26.75
C SER A 287 -29.61 9.06 26.32
N SER A 288 -30.93 8.96 26.34
CA SER A 288 -31.63 7.75 25.89
C SER A 288 -31.87 7.79 24.38
N THR A 289 -30.84 7.49 23.60
CA THR A 289 -30.99 7.06 22.20
C THR A 289 -30.22 5.75 22.03
N GLY A 290 -30.96 4.63 22.10
CA GLY A 290 -30.39 3.31 21.88
C GLY A 290 -30.02 3.10 20.41
N ASP A 291 -28.76 2.79 20.14
CA ASP A 291 -28.35 1.48 19.66
C ASP A 291 -26.82 1.40 19.69
N ALA A 292 -26.30 0.44 20.45
CA ALA A 292 -24.91 0.06 20.35
C ALA A 292 -24.69 -0.63 19.00
N HIS A 293 -23.67 -0.15 18.28
CA HIS A 293 -22.90 -0.79 17.19
C HIS A 293 -23.00 -0.16 15.78
N ALA A 294 -21.79 0.00 15.21
CA ALA A 294 -21.42 -0.04 13.79
C ALA A 294 -21.33 1.28 13.01
N GLY A 295 -20.37 2.13 13.38
CA GLY A 295 -19.72 3.08 12.46
C GLY A 295 -18.36 2.54 12.02
N HIS A 296 -18.28 1.96 10.83
CA HIS A 296 -17.05 1.39 10.26
C HIS A 296 -15.98 2.47 10.02
N ASP A 297 -15.00 2.58 10.92
CA ASP A 297 -13.85 3.46 10.72
C ASP A 297 -12.72 2.71 9.99
N HIS A 298 -12.76 2.75 8.66
CA HIS A 298 -11.69 2.23 7.79
C HIS A 298 -10.97 3.39 7.13
N GLY A 299 -10.06 4.02 7.87
CA GLY A 299 -8.94 4.74 7.27
C GLY A 299 -9.28 5.97 6.42
N SER A 300 -10.49 6.51 6.59
CA SER A 300 -10.70 7.96 6.57
C SER A 300 -11.24 8.26 7.95
N SER A 301 -10.45 8.96 8.74
CA SER A 301 -10.89 9.62 9.96
C SER A 301 -12.08 10.53 9.65
N GLY A 302 -13.26 9.93 9.65
CA GLY A 302 -14.54 10.57 9.43
C GLY A 302 -15.04 11.04 10.78
N SER A 303 -15.06 12.36 10.95
CA SER A 303 -16.02 13.00 11.85
C SER A 303 -17.41 12.44 11.53
N SER A 304 -18.15 12.01 12.54
CA SER A 304 -19.57 11.65 12.41
C SER A 304 -20.34 12.78 11.70
N ASP A 305 -20.95 12.48 10.54
CA ASP A 305 -21.78 13.38 9.71
C ASP A 305 -23.17 13.63 10.35
N ALA A 306 -23.23 13.88 11.66
CA ALA A 306 -24.46 14.28 12.31
C ALA A 306 -24.56 15.81 12.34
N PRO A 307 -25.70 16.40 11.97
CA PRO A 307 -25.90 17.84 12.06
C PRO A 307 -25.81 18.27 13.53
N ALA A 308 -24.74 18.99 13.89
CA ALA A 308 -24.63 19.63 15.19
C ALA A 308 -25.87 20.50 15.43
N THR A 309 -26.58 20.23 16.52
CA THR A 309 -27.80 20.94 16.90
C THR A 309 -27.47 22.30 17.53
N GLY A 310 -28.20 23.33 17.09
CA GLY A 310 -28.31 24.62 17.79
C GLY A 310 -27.17 25.61 17.55
N ALA A 311 -27.45 26.90 17.79
CA ALA A 311 -26.41 27.92 17.84
C ALA A 311 -25.48 27.61 19.02
N ILE A 312 -24.27 27.16 18.72
CA ILE A 312 -23.23 26.90 19.71
C ILE A 312 -22.67 28.25 20.17
N ASP A 313 -22.69 28.48 21.49
CA ASP A 313 -22.02 29.62 22.11
C ASP A 313 -20.49 29.47 21.93
N PRO A 314 -19.81 30.39 21.22
CA PRO A 314 -18.38 30.32 20.99
C PRO A 314 -17.54 30.22 22.28
N SER A 315 -18.03 30.74 23.41
CA SER A 315 -17.32 30.68 24.69
C SER A 315 -17.07 29.25 25.18
N LEU A 316 -17.92 28.29 24.79
CA LEU A 316 -17.72 26.87 25.12
C LEU A 316 -16.43 26.30 24.53
N PHE A 317 -15.89 26.84 23.43
CA PHE A 317 -14.64 26.35 22.86
C PHE A 317 -13.45 26.61 23.80
N ASP A 318 -13.37 27.78 24.43
CA ASP A 318 -12.34 28.11 25.42
C ASP A 318 -12.51 27.27 26.70
N GLU A 319 -13.75 27.06 27.14
CA GLU A 319 -14.07 26.27 28.33
C GLU A 319 -13.73 24.78 28.13
N VAL A 320 -14.14 24.20 27.01
CA VAL A 320 -13.82 22.81 26.65
C VAL A 320 -12.32 22.62 26.46
N LEU A 321 -11.65 23.56 25.79
CA LEU A 321 -10.19 23.54 25.66
C LEU A 321 -9.52 23.54 27.04
N THR A 322 -9.94 24.44 27.92
CA THR A 322 -9.41 24.54 29.29
C THR A 322 -9.66 23.28 30.10
N ALA A 323 -10.87 22.71 30.03
CA ALA A 323 -11.23 21.46 30.71
C ALA A 323 -10.41 20.27 30.20
N GLY A 324 -10.21 20.17 28.87
CA GLY A 324 -9.37 19.15 28.27
C GLY A 324 -7.90 19.29 28.66
N ARG A 325 -7.35 20.52 28.70
CA ARG A 325 -6.00 20.78 29.24
C ARG A 325 -5.89 20.36 30.70
N ALA A 326 -6.88 20.67 31.52
CA ALA A 326 -6.92 20.27 32.92
C ALA A 326 -6.96 18.74 33.12
N ALA A 327 -7.47 18.00 32.12
CA ALA A 327 -7.46 16.53 32.08
C ALA A 327 -6.13 15.93 31.57
N GLY A 328 -5.12 16.74 31.29
CA GLY A 328 -3.80 16.30 30.82
C GLY A 328 -3.66 16.18 29.30
N PHE A 329 -4.60 16.73 28.53
CA PHE A 329 -4.46 16.82 27.08
C PHE A 329 -3.47 17.93 26.73
N ASP A 330 -2.22 17.57 26.41
CA ASP A 330 -1.12 18.54 26.20
C ASP A 330 -0.74 18.77 24.72
N SER A 331 -1.44 18.15 23.76
CA SER A 331 -1.12 18.33 22.33
C SER A 331 -1.43 19.74 21.83
N THR A 332 -0.51 20.37 21.09
CA THR A 332 -0.77 21.64 20.40
C THR A 332 -1.53 21.43 19.08
N GLN A 333 -1.35 20.27 18.45
CA GLN A 333 -2.00 19.88 17.20
C GLN A 333 -3.28 19.12 17.53
N LEU A 334 -4.36 19.87 17.79
CA LEU A 334 -5.62 19.33 18.29
C LEU A 334 -6.81 19.69 17.41
N GLU A 335 -7.87 18.90 17.55
CA GLU A 335 -9.18 19.18 16.99
C GLU A 335 -10.24 19.06 18.09
N ILE A 336 -11.04 20.11 18.26
CA ILE A 336 -12.22 20.16 19.12
C ILE A 336 -13.43 19.88 18.23
N ILE A 337 -14.11 18.77 18.46
CA ILE A 337 -15.28 18.31 17.70
C ILE A 337 -16.53 18.61 18.50
N THR A 338 -17.51 19.24 17.83
CA THR A 338 -18.80 19.57 18.42
C THR A 338 -19.67 18.32 18.61
N PRO A 339 -20.56 18.27 19.59
CA PRO A 339 -21.49 17.16 19.78
C PRO A 339 -22.37 16.94 18.53
N ALA A 340 -22.62 15.67 18.22
CA ALA A 340 -23.52 15.27 17.13
C ALA A 340 -24.99 15.53 17.50
N GLU A 341 -25.35 15.30 18.78
CA GLU A 341 -26.69 15.49 19.32
C GLU A 341 -26.65 16.35 20.59
N GLU A 342 -27.75 17.03 20.89
CA GLU A 342 -27.94 17.76 22.14
C GLU A 342 -27.81 16.80 23.34
N GLY A 343 -27.06 17.21 24.36
CA GLY A 343 -26.81 16.39 25.54
C GLY A 343 -25.69 15.35 25.40
N GLN A 344 -24.90 15.39 24.33
CA GLN A 344 -23.64 14.64 24.22
C GLN A 344 -22.43 15.46 24.66
N ALA A 345 -21.36 14.76 25.04
CA ALA A 345 -20.08 15.36 25.37
C ALA A 345 -19.38 15.88 24.10
N TRP A 346 -18.66 16.99 24.25
CA TRP A 346 -17.68 17.45 23.27
C TRP A 346 -16.49 16.50 23.24
N SER A 347 -15.75 16.44 22.14
CA SER A 347 -14.50 15.67 22.11
C SER A 347 -13.33 16.51 21.63
N MET A 348 -12.18 16.32 22.27
CA MET A 348 -10.90 16.84 21.80
C MET A 348 -10.00 15.66 21.46
N ARG A 349 -9.29 15.75 20.36
CA ARG A 349 -8.36 14.70 19.95
C ARG A 349 -7.07 15.27 19.39
N ASP A 350 -6.01 14.51 19.56
CA ASP A 350 -4.75 14.75 18.87
C ASP A 350 -4.92 14.47 17.37
N VAL A 351 -4.46 15.41 16.56
CA VAL A 351 -4.36 15.26 15.10
C VAL A 351 -2.91 15.26 14.63
N SER A 352 -1.95 15.20 15.56
CA SER A 352 -0.54 15.08 15.23
C SER A 352 -0.28 13.80 14.43
N LEU A 353 0.55 13.91 13.39
CA LEU A 353 0.91 12.80 12.51
C LEU A 353 2.39 12.40 12.70
N ALA A 354 2.93 12.66 13.89
CA ALA A 354 4.34 12.55 14.22
C ALA A 354 4.58 11.77 15.53
N LEU A 355 5.84 11.43 15.79
CA LEU A 355 6.29 10.83 17.05
C LEU A 355 7.15 11.82 17.86
N PRO A 356 7.09 11.79 19.20
CA PRO A 356 6.24 10.92 20.03
C PRO A 356 4.76 11.31 19.95
N ALA A 357 3.87 10.30 20.02
CA ALA A 357 2.45 10.57 20.20
C ALA A 357 2.22 11.13 21.62
N PRO A 358 1.22 12.00 21.84
CA PRO A 358 0.90 12.49 23.17
C PRO A 358 0.41 11.36 24.08
N GLU A 359 0.61 11.52 25.39
CA GLU A 359 0.18 10.56 26.40
C GLU A 359 -1.35 10.43 26.40
N VAL A 360 -2.05 11.56 26.52
CA VAL A 360 -3.50 11.65 26.33
C VAL A 360 -3.77 11.91 24.85
N HIS A 361 -4.39 10.93 24.19
CA HIS A 361 -4.70 11.01 22.77
C HIS A 361 -6.03 11.72 22.50
N SER A 362 -7.03 11.53 23.36
CA SER A 362 -8.32 12.21 23.24
C SER A 362 -9.03 12.29 24.58
N VAL A 363 -9.88 13.31 24.72
CA VAL A 363 -10.70 13.58 25.91
C VAL A 363 -12.10 13.91 25.45
N SER A 364 -13.13 13.40 26.11
CA SER A 364 -14.48 13.94 26.00
C SER A 364 -14.82 14.82 27.20
N VAL A 365 -15.53 15.93 26.97
CA VAL A 365 -15.85 16.94 27.99
C VAL A 365 -17.35 17.16 28.02
N ASN A 366 -17.95 17.05 29.21
CA ASN A 366 -19.37 17.35 29.40
C ASN A 366 -19.58 18.88 29.38
N PRO A 367 -20.40 19.42 28.45
CA PRO A 367 -20.60 20.86 28.32
C PRO A 367 -21.35 21.50 29.50
N GLU A 368 -22.10 20.74 30.30
CA GLU A 368 -22.90 21.29 31.41
C GLU A 368 -22.07 21.56 32.67
N ASN A 369 -21.03 20.76 32.91
CA ASN A 369 -20.23 20.83 34.14
C ASN A 369 -18.72 21.06 33.88
N LEU A 370 -18.31 21.07 32.61
CA LEU A 370 -16.94 21.30 32.16
C LEU A 370 -15.92 20.33 32.77
N GLN A 371 -16.34 19.09 33.03
CA GLN A 371 -15.46 18.02 33.48
C GLN A 371 -15.21 17.02 32.35
N ALA A 372 -14.01 16.45 32.34
CA ALA A 372 -13.70 15.32 31.46
C ALA A 372 -14.61 14.14 31.80
N HIS A 373 -15.35 13.67 30.79
CA HIS A 373 -16.23 12.52 30.89
C HIS A 373 -15.47 11.22 30.65
N ASP A 374 -14.62 11.18 29.62
CA ASP A 374 -13.76 10.06 29.29
C ASP A 374 -12.39 10.55 28.80
N VAL A 375 -11.34 9.78 29.08
CA VAL A 375 -9.95 10.11 28.72
C VAL A 375 -9.31 8.87 28.12
N LEU A 376 -8.82 9.00 26.89
CA LEU A 376 -8.16 7.92 26.18
C LEU A 376 -6.66 8.18 26.08
N TYR A 377 -5.88 7.28 26.67
CA TYR A 377 -4.43 7.31 26.60
C TYR A 377 -3.92 6.56 25.37
N PHE A 378 -2.82 7.04 24.77
CA PHE A 378 -2.19 6.32 23.66
C PHE A 378 -1.67 4.94 24.11
N ASP A 379 -1.33 4.77 25.39
CA ASP A 379 -0.87 3.49 25.93
C ASP A 379 -1.95 2.41 25.97
N ASP A 380 -3.22 2.81 26.01
CA ASP A 380 -4.36 1.89 25.99
C ASP A 380 -4.66 1.32 24.60
N PHE A 381 -4.01 1.85 23.55
CA PHE A 381 -4.24 1.37 22.18
C PHE A 381 -3.70 -0.06 22.04
N PRO A 382 -4.48 -0.99 21.45
CA PRO A 382 -3.96 -2.29 21.05
C PRO A 382 -2.71 -2.12 20.17
N PHE A 383 -1.70 -2.98 20.37
CA PHE A 383 -0.45 -2.89 19.60
C PHE A 383 -0.68 -2.91 18.07
N VAL A 384 -1.66 -3.68 17.61
CA VAL A 384 -2.02 -3.74 16.19
C VAL A 384 -2.66 -2.43 15.70
N ALA A 385 -3.41 -1.72 16.55
CA ALA A 385 -3.94 -0.40 16.23
C ALA A 385 -2.80 0.63 16.09
N LYS A 386 -1.83 0.63 17.01
CA LYS A 386 -0.60 1.44 16.90
C LYS A 386 0.16 1.15 15.61
N LEU A 387 0.34 -0.14 15.29
CA LEU A 387 1.03 -0.58 14.07
C LEU A 387 0.27 -0.13 12.80
N ALA A 388 -1.06 -0.21 12.81
CA ALA A 388 -1.89 0.26 11.71
C ALA A 388 -1.72 1.77 11.52
N GLN A 389 -1.84 2.55 12.59
CA GLN A 389 -1.66 4.01 12.57
C GLN A 389 -0.28 4.42 12.06
N TRP A 390 0.80 3.82 12.58
CA TRP A 390 2.16 4.09 12.07
C TRP A 390 2.34 3.65 10.61
N GLY A 391 1.73 2.52 10.22
CA GLY A 391 1.75 2.05 8.83
C GLY A 391 1.06 3.03 7.88
N ILE A 392 -0.07 3.59 8.30
CA ILE A 392 -0.80 4.64 7.57
C ILE A 392 0.07 5.89 7.41
N TRP A 393 0.64 6.40 8.51
CA TRP A 393 1.49 7.59 8.49
C TRP A 393 2.77 7.38 7.65
N LEU A 394 3.36 6.18 7.71
CA LEU A 394 4.49 5.81 6.88
C LEU A 394 4.10 5.77 5.40
N HIS A 395 2.95 5.21 5.05
CA HIS A 395 2.46 5.16 3.66
C HIS A 395 2.15 6.55 3.12
N MET A 396 1.50 7.41 3.91
CA MET A 396 1.10 8.76 3.52
C MET A 396 2.27 9.75 3.45
N GLY A 397 3.42 9.42 4.05
CA GLY A 397 4.59 10.30 4.05
C GLY A 397 4.68 11.23 5.27
N THR A 398 3.87 11.04 6.31
CA THR A 398 3.72 12.02 7.40
C THR A 398 4.59 11.73 8.63
N LEU A 399 4.83 10.45 8.97
CA LEU A 399 5.44 10.05 10.26
C LEU A 399 6.79 10.71 10.61
N PHE A 400 7.64 10.94 9.61
CA PHE A 400 8.96 11.56 9.77
C PHE A 400 9.14 12.76 8.84
N GLY A 401 8.03 13.39 8.44
CA GLY A 401 7.99 14.50 7.49
C GLY A 401 8.82 14.22 6.23
N LEU A 402 9.67 15.18 5.86
CA LEU A 402 10.45 15.16 4.62
C LEU A 402 11.30 13.88 4.45
N ALA A 403 11.85 13.32 5.53
CA ALA A 403 12.65 12.11 5.45
C ALA A 403 11.83 10.91 4.94
N ASN A 404 10.58 10.79 5.42
CA ASN A 404 9.66 9.76 4.95
C ASN A 404 9.24 10.01 3.50
N GLN A 405 8.93 11.24 3.14
CA GLN A 405 8.53 11.62 1.77
C GLN A 405 9.63 11.32 0.74
N VAL A 406 10.89 11.66 1.04
CA VAL A 406 12.04 11.36 0.18
C VAL A 406 12.25 9.85 0.04
N LEU A 407 12.05 9.08 1.11
CA LEU A 407 12.10 7.61 1.04
C LEU A 407 10.99 7.08 0.13
N LEU A 408 9.75 7.53 0.29
CA LEU A 408 8.62 7.15 -0.57
C LEU A 408 8.83 7.54 -2.03
N LEU A 409 9.42 8.70 -2.31
CA LEU A 409 9.81 9.10 -3.66
C LEU A 409 10.82 8.13 -4.25
N GLY A 410 11.87 7.80 -3.50
CA GLY A 410 12.89 6.84 -3.92
C GLY A 410 12.30 5.46 -4.24
N ILE A 411 11.37 4.98 -3.39
CA ILE A 411 10.67 3.71 -3.62
C ILE A 411 9.78 3.80 -4.86
N SER A 412 9.01 4.88 -5.01
CA SER A 412 8.07 5.09 -6.13
C SER A 412 8.79 5.20 -7.46
N LEU A 413 9.85 6.02 -7.55
CA LEU A 413 10.72 6.12 -8.74
C LEU A 413 11.39 4.78 -9.04
N GLY A 414 11.78 4.04 -7.99
CA GLY A 414 12.28 2.68 -8.11
C GLY A 414 11.26 1.74 -8.75
N ILE A 415 10.01 1.74 -8.28
CA ILE A 415 8.91 0.92 -8.83
C ILE A 415 8.63 1.30 -10.28
N ILE A 416 8.58 2.60 -10.61
CA ILE A 416 8.43 3.09 -11.99
C ILE A 416 9.56 2.56 -12.87
N ALA A 417 10.82 2.70 -12.42
CA ALA A 417 11.97 2.18 -13.14
C ALA A 417 11.90 0.65 -13.33
N MET A 418 11.39 -0.08 -12.34
CA MET A 418 11.20 -1.53 -12.40
C MET A 418 10.18 -1.94 -13.47
N VAL A 419 9.05 -1.23 -13.57
CA VAL A 419 8.06 -1.43 -14.65
C VAL A 419 8.70 -1.12 -16.00
N ILE A 420 9.37 0.04 -16.14
CA ILE A 420 10.07 0.42 -17.37
C ILE A 420 11.10 -0.64 -17.78
N PHE A 421 11.91 -1.14 -16.85
CA PHE A 421 12.87 -2.22 -17.12
C PHE A 421 12.18 -3.50 -17.59
N GLY A 422 11.00 -3.83 -17.04
CA GLY A 422 10.17 -4.94 -17.51
C GLY A 422 9.81 -4.80 -18.99
N TYR A 423 9.27 -3.65 -19.38
CA TYR A 423 8.92 -3.34 -20.78
C TYR A 423 10.13 -3.27 -21.71
N VAL A 424 11.23 -2.64 -21.28
CA VAL A 424 12.49 -2.60 -22.03
C VAL A 424 13.04 -4.00 -22.25
N MET A 425 13.05 -4.86 -21.23
CA MET A 425 13.48 -6.26 -21.36
C MET A 425 12.59 -7.04 -22.33
N TRP A 426 11.29 -6.79 -22.32
CA TRP A 426 10.37 -7.41 -23.27
C TRP A 426 10.67 -6.98 -24.71
N TRP A 427 10.89 -5.68 -24.93
CA TRP A 427 11.28 -5.12 -26.22
C TRP A 427 12.63 -5.64 -26.73
N GLN A 428 13.62 -5.78 -25.85
CA GLN A 428 14.96 -6.28 -26.18
C GLN A 428 14.96 -7.77 -26.56
N ARG A 429 13.93 -8.53 -26.16
CA ARG A 429 13.75 -9.95 -26.49
C ARG A 429 13.08 -10.18 -27.85
N ARG A 430 12.70 -9.12 -28.58
CA ARG A 430 12.09 -9.26 -29.90
C ARG A 430 13.00 -10.02 -30.87
N PRO A 431 12.50 -11.01 -31.63
CA PRO A 431 13.35 -11.74 -32.56
C PRO A 431 13.60 -10.88 -33.80
N ARG A 432 14.84 -10.40 -33.96
CA ARG A 432 15.26 -9.48 -35.03
C ARG A 432 15.11 -10.03 -36.46
N HIS A 433 14.93 -11.35 -36.62
CA HIS A 433 14.98 -12.04 -37.93
C HIS A 433 13.71 -12.87 -38.24
N SER A 434 12.62 -12.75 -37.46
CA SER A 434 11.44 -13.63 -37.61
C SER A 434 10.14 -12.94 -38.03
N GLY A 435 10.18 -11.65 -38.39
CA GLY A 435 8.99 -10.83 -38.68
C GLY A 435 8.07 -10.56 -37.47
N LYS A 436 8.30 -11.21 -36.33
CA LYS A 436 7.56 -10.97 -35.08
C LYS A 436 8.04 -9.69 -34.40
N THR A 437 7.10 -8.82 -34.05
CA THR A 437 7.35 -7.50 -33.45
C THR A 437 7.67 -7.57 -31.95
N LEU A 438 7.30 -8.66 -31.25
CA LEU A 438 7.38 -8.79 -29.79
C LEU A 438 8.16 -10.03 -29.33
N GLY A 439 8.78 -9.94 -28.14
CA GLY A 439 9.53 -11.04 -27.53
C GLY A 439 8.63 -12.22 -27.12
N PRO A 440 9.11 -13.48 -27.21
CA PRO A 440 8.29 -14.65 -26.91
C PRO A 440 7.94 -14.72 -25.41
N ALA A 441 6.68 -15.03 -25.11
CA ALA A 441 6.22 -15.26 -23.76
C ALA A 441 6.86 -16.54 -23.16
N PRO A 442 7.01 -16.64 -21.82
CA PRO A 442 7.51 -17.84 -21.16
C PRO A 442 6.69 -19.09 -21.52
N ALA A 443 7.40 -20.22 -21.69
CA ALA A 443 6.82 -21.48 -22.15
C ALA A 443 5.68 -21.99 -21.26
N ARG A 444 4.63 -22.52 -21.89
CA ARG A 444 3.47 -23.15 -21.24
C ARG A 444 3.83 -24.53 -20.65
N GLY A 445 2.98 -25.02 -19.73
CA GLY A 445 3.03 -26.41 -19.27
C GLY A 445 3.94 -26.68 -18.05
N ALA A 446 4.45 -25.64 -17.38
CA ALA A 446 5.17 -25.80 -16.12
C ALA A 446 4.30 -26.46 -15.04
N PHE A 447 3.07 -25.97 -14.84
CA PHE A 447 2.13 -26.47 -13.84
C PHE A 447 1.68 -27.92 -14.08
N ARG A 448 1.63 -28.37 -15.34
CA ARG A 448 1.28 -29.77 -15.67
C ARG A 448 2.30 -30.77 -15.14
N ARG A 449 3.57 -30.34 -15.01
CA ARG A 449 4.69 -31.12 -14.48
C ARG A 449 4.79 -31.07 -12.95
N ALA A 450 3.93 -30.30 -12.29
CA ALA A 450 3.90 -30.25 -10.83
C ALA A 450 3.39 -31.59 -10.26
N PRO A 451 3.91 -32.04 -9.11
CA PRO A 451 3.34 -33.18 -8.38
C PRO A 451 1.94 -32.84 -7.87
N TRP A 452 1.14 -33.86 -7.55
CA TRP A 452 -0.26 -33.69 -7.12
C TRP A 452 -0.40 -32.75 -5.92
N TRP A 453 0.47 -32.91 -4.91
CA TRP A 453 0.48 -32.04 -3.72
C TRP A 453 0.84 -30.59 -4.09
N GLY A 454 1.72 -30.39 -5.08
CA GLY A 454 2.10 -29.06 -5.55
C GLY A 454 0.96 -28.35 -6.26
N LYS A 455 0.13 -29.11 -7.00
CA LYS A 455 -1.10 -28.59 -7.60
C LYS A 455 -2.12 -28.23 -6.53
N LEU A 456 -2.37 -29.13 -5.56
CA LEU A 456 -3.31 -28.92 -4.47
C LEU A 456 -2.92 -27.70 -3.63
N LEU A 457 -1.64 -27.59 -3.24
CA LEU A 457 -1.13 -26.43 -2.51
C LEU A 457 -1.29 -25.14 -3.32
N THR A 458 -0.95 -25.16 -4.60
CA THR A 458 -1.09 -23.96 -5.46
C THR A 458 -2.55 -23.53 -5.56
N VAL A 459 -3.47 -24.48 -5.76
CA VAL A 459 -4.91 -24.18 -5.83
C VAL A 459 -5.45 -23.70 -4.48
N GLY A 460 -5.07 -24.34 -3.38
CA GLY A 460 -5.48 -23.94 -2.03
C GLY A 460 -4.99 -22.54 -1.66
N VAL A 461 -3.72 -22.22 -1.93
CA VAL A 461 -3.16 -20.88 -1.68
C VAL A 461 -3.84 -19.82 -2.55
N LEU A 462 -4.03 -20.09 -3.85
CA LEU A 462 -4.71 -19.14 -4.73
C LEU A 462 -6.19 -18.98 -4.38
N GLY A 463 -6.84 -20.05 -3.90
CA GLY A 463 -8.22 -20.01 -3.40
C GLY A 463 -8.34 -19.18 -2.13
N GLY A 464 -7.47 -19.40 -1.15
CA GLY A 464 -7.45 -18.62 0.09
C GLY A 464 -7.13 -17.14 -0.15
N ILE A 465 -6.11 -16.85 -0.97
CA ILE A 465 -5.78 -15.47 -1.36
C ILE A 465 -6.92 -14.84 -2.16
N GLY A 466 -7.53 -15.58 -3.10
CA GLY A 466 -8.65 -15.06 -3.89
C GLY A 466 -9.93 -14.85 -3.10
N TRP A 467 -10.12 -15.58 -2.00
CA TRP A 467 -11.22 -15.35 -1.06
C TRP A 467 -10.96 -14.10 -0.21
N PHE A 468 -9.75 -13.95 0.34
CA PHE A 468 -9.39 -12.78 1.15
C PHE A 468 -9.18 -11.50 0.33
N LEU A 469 -8.74 -11.61 -0.93
CA LEU A 469 -8.57 -10.51 -1.88
C LEU A 469 -9.39 -10.80 -3.15
N PRO A 470 -10.72 -10.53 -3.14
CA PRO A 470 -11.61 -10.87 -4.25
C PRO A 470 -11.17 -10.30 -5.61
N VAL A 471 -10.69 -9.07 -5.66
CA VAL A 471 -10.22 -8.45 -6.93
C VAL A 471 -9.02 -9.20 -7.50
N LEU A 472 -8.09 -9.63 -6.64
CA LEU A 472 -6.96 -10.48 -7.04
C LEU A 472 -7.44 -11.86 -7.50
N GLY A 473 -8.38 -12.47 -6.77
CA GLY A 473 -8.96 -13.77 -7.12
C GLY A 473 -9.65 -13.78 -8.49
N VAL A 474 -10.55 -12.81 -8.72
CA VAL A 474 -11.27 -12.67 -10.00
C VAL A 474 -10.30 -12.37 -11.14
N SER A 475 -9.36 -11.43 -10.97
CA SER A 475 -8.39 -11.10 -12.02
C SER A 475 -7.46 -12.27 -12.35
N LEU A 476 -7.10 -13.10 -11.36
CA LEU A 476 -6.36 -14.34 -11.57
C LEU A 476 -7.18 -15.37 -12.38
N VAL A 477 -8.48 -15.53 -12.09
CA VAL A 477 -9.37 -16.42 -12.85
C VAL A 477 -9.46 -15.95 -14.31
N VAL A 478 -9.66 -14.65 -14.53
CA VAL A 478 -9.66 -14.05 -15.89
C VAL A 478 -8.35 -14.36 -16.61
N PHE A 479 -7.21 -14.18 -15.93
CA PHE A 479 -5.89 -14.52 -16.49
C PHE A 479 -5.79 -16.01 -16.89
N LEU A 480 -6.27 -16.92 -16.04
CA LEU A 480 -6.27 -18.36 -16.32
C LEU A 480 -7.18 -18.73 -17.50
N VAL A 481 -8.35 -18.09 -17.62
CA VAL A 481 -9.28 -18.30 -18.75
C VAL A 481 -8.65 -17.83 -20.06
N ILE A 482 -8.12 -16.61 -20.11
CA ILE A 482 -7.42 -16.08 -21.29
C ILE A 482 -6.25 -16.99 -21.67
N ASP A 483 -5.49 -17.44 -20.67
CA ASP A 483 -4.39 -18.36 -20.90
C ASP A 483 -4.83 -19.70 -21.51
N LEU A 484 -5.94 -20.26 -21.01
CA LEU A 484 -6.51 -21.50 -21.52
C LEU A 484 -6.96 -21.34 -22.97
N LEU A 485 -7.71 -20.28 -23.29
CA LEU A 485 -8.23 -19.99 -24.63
C LEU A 485 -7.10 -19.82 -25.65
N LEU A 486 -6.07 -19.04 -25.31
CA LEU A 486 -4.87 -18.87 -26.14
C LEU A 486 -4.11 -20.19 -26.30
N GLY A 487 -4.10 -21.05 -25.27
CA GLY A 487 -3.53 -22.39 -25.33
C GLY A 487 -4.28 -23.32 -26.28
N LEU A 488 -5.62 -23.26 -26.28
CA LEU A 488 -6.49 -24.02 -27.18
C LEU A 488 -6.32 -23.56 -28.64
N ARG A 489 -6.27 -22.25 -28.89
CA ARG A 489 -6.04 -21.69 -30.24
C ARG A 489 -4.69 -22.12 -30.83
N ALA A 490 -3.63 -22.08 -30.03
CA ALA A 490 -2.29 -22.51 -30.47
C ALA A 490 -2.24 -24.01 -30.83
N ARG A 491 -2.99 -24.86 -30.11
CA ARG A 491 -3.10 -26.29 -30.42
C ARG A 491 -3.85 -26.55 -31.74
N ARG A 492 -4.92 -25.79 -32.00
CA ARG A 492 -5.67 -25.86 -33.27
C ARG A 492 -4.80 -25.44 -34.46
N GLY A 493 -4.02 -24.36 -34.34
CA GLY A 493 -3.09 -23.95 -35.41
C GLY A 493 -1.98 -24.96 -35.71
N ALA A 494 -1.48 -25.68 -34.70
CA ALA A 494 -0.44 -26.70 -34.84
C ALA A 494 -0.96 -28.05 -35.38
N SER A 495 -2.27 -28.30 -35.32
CA SER A 495 -2.89 -29.50 -35.88
C SER A 495 -3.21 -29.34 -37.37
N VAL A 496 -3.55 -28.13 -37.82
CA VAL A 496 -3.81 -27.83 -39.25
C VAL A 496 -2.53 -27.87 -40.10
N SER A 497 -1.35 -27.64 -39.51
CA SER A 497 -0.05 -27.65 -40.21
C SER A 497 0.62 -29.05 -40.29
N ARG A 498 -0.06 -30.10 -39.82
CA ARG A 498 0.39 -31.51 -39.92
C ARG A 498 -0.49 -32.33 -40.86
N VAL A 499 -0.84 -31.81 -42.04
CA VAL A 499 -1.33 -32.66 -43.13
C VAL A 499 -0.10 -33.27 -43.80
N PRO A 500 0.08 -34.61 -43.80
CA PRO A 500 1.15 -35.25 -44.56
C PRO A 500 0.89 -35.01 -46.05
N GLY A 501 1.87 -34.53 -46.79
CA GLY A 501 1.80 -34.51 -48.25
C GLY A 501 1.61 -35.94 -48.79
N PRO A 502 0.89 -36.12 -49.91
CA PRO A 502 0.65 -37.43 -50.49
C PRO A 502 1.99 -38.11 -50.80
N SER A 503 2.03 -39.41 -50.49
CA SER A 503 3.18 -40.31 -50.56
C SER A 503 3.74 -40.46 -51.96
#